data_AF-A0A7W0ULG5-F1
#
_entry.id   AF-A0A7W0ULG5-F1
#
_cell.length_a   1.000
_cell.length_b   1.000
_cell.length_c   1.000
_cell.angle_alpha   90.00
_cell.angle_beta   90.00
_cell.angle_gamma   90.00
#
_symmetry.space_group_name_H-M   'P 1'
#
loop_
_entity.id
_entity.type
_entity.pdbx_description
1 polymer ?
#
loop_
_entity_poly.entity_id
_entity_poly.type
_entity_poly.pdbx_seq_one_letter_code
_entity_poly.pdbx_strand_id
1 'polypeptide(L)'
;MMMLQACLNGSRPTEEHPGVPRTPAELATEGRASVGAGARVLHLLAYDETGSETFAPEPCAAALHAVRAALSWNPDLIEHVVGDRATPAALGVHFAMGRTTRLGHRHANGNYGIPADNPFVGEEGVLPEIFAWGFRNPYRFSFDSKSGRLFAADVGQNAIEEVDIVRSGRNYGWRLKEGTFRFNPNGDEDGFVSANRPGRPARLTDPIAQYDHDEGVAAVGGFVYRGRNIPELKGQYVFGEFSPTFSNDGRLFHLPEGGRIKEFHLQNRDALGLSLLGFGQDAHKELYVLANSTATPFGNTGVVLKINPGNARLEADLNGFAEVDPETGQFGAGDLNGDGLARIHVRRAAREVCFKLAWSDITRPIAAHIHDGRVGVNGPVVVDLLGNADTVEHQNGRGRATGCAEDVPRQLLMSIAMHPRAFYVNVHTEAFPGGAIRGNLERTELGG
;
A
#
# COMPACT_ATOMS: atom_id res chain seq x y z
N MET A 1 -13.94 7.97 -3.10
CA MET A 1 -14.03 8.00 -4.57
C MET A 1 -12.84 7.26 -5.14
N MET A 2 -13.04 6.35 -6.08
CA MET A 2 -11.95 5.69 -6.82
C MET A 2 -11.38 6.71 -7.80
N MET A 3 -10.06 6.94 -7.81
CA MET A 3 -9.41 7.81 -8.78
C MET A 3 -8.84 6.93 -9.90
N LEU A 4 -9.33 7.12 -11.12
CA LEU A 4 -8.78 6.50 -12.32
C LEU A 4 -7.88 7.51 -13.03
N GLN A 5 -6.63 7.12 -13.26
CA GLN A 5 -5.63 7.91 -14.00
C GLN A 5 -5.54 7.41 -15.43
N ALA A 6 -5.68 8.31 -16.39
CA ALA A 6 -5.48 8.03 -17.81
C ALA A 6 -4.19 8.71 -18.30
N CYS A 7 -3.30 7.95 -18.92
CA CYS A 7 -2.14 8.48 -19.63
C CYS A 7 -2.54 8.70 -21.09
N LEU A 8 -2.57 9.97 -21.54
CA LEU A 8 -3.06 10.34 -22.86
C LEU A 8 -2.04 10.02 -23.96
N ASN A 9 -0.74 10.13 -23.66
CA ASN A 9 0.36 9.90 -24.61
C ASN A 9 1.61 9.39 -23.89
N GLY A 10 2.71 9.31 -24.63
CA GLY A 10 4.01 8.78 -24.20
C GLY A 10 5.07 8.96 -25.28
N SER A 11 6.30 8.50 -25.02
CA SER A 11 7.43 8.63 -25.96
C SER A 11 7.26 7.90 -27.29
N ARG A 12 6.27 7.00 -27.43
CA ARG A 12 6.03 6.20 -28.65
C ARG A 12 5.80 7.07 -29.90
N PRO A 13 6.56 6.87 -30.99
CA PRO A 13 6.40 7.64 -32.21
C PRO A 13 5.05 7.34 -32.89
N THR A 14 4.58 8.31 -33.68
CA THR A 14 3.34 8.18 -34.46
C THR A 14 3.43 7.08 -35.53
N GLU A 15 4.64 6.68 -35.92
CA GLU A 15 4.91 5.53 -36.79
C GLU A 15 4.51 4.20 -36.15
N GLU A 16 4.74 4.05 -34.83
CA GLU A 16 4.37 2.85 -34.08
C GLU A 16 2.91 2.88 -33.62
N HIS A 17 2.38 4.07 -33.34
CA HIS A 17 1.00 4.23 -32.91
C HIS A 17 0.41 5.53 -33.49
N PRO A 18 -0.21 5.47 -34.69
CA PRO A 18 -0.70 6.65 -35.42
C PRO A 18 -1.72 7.51 -34.65
N GLY A 19 -2.38 6.95 -33.64
CA GLY A 19 -3.37 7.65 -32.81
C GLY A 19 -2.81 8.27 -31.51
N VAL A 20 -1.49 8.34 -31.30
CA VAL A 20 -0.96 8.99 -30.08
C VAL A 20 -1.17 10.52 -30.19
N PRO A 21 -1.87 11.17 -29.25
CA PRO A 21 -2.08 12.61 -29.31
C PRO A 21 -0.77 13.36 -29.03
N ARG A 22 -0.37 14.25 -29.94
CA ARG A 22 0.87 15.04 -29.86
C ARG A 22 0.61 16.55 -29.82
N THR A 23 -0.48 17.01 -30.42
CA THR A 23 -0.86 18.42 -30.43
C THR A 23 -1.78 18.76 -29.26
N PRO A 24 -1.83 20.03 -28.82
CA PRO A 24 -2.80 20.48 -27.81
C PRO A 24 -4.26 20.11 -28.13
N ALA A 25 -4.66 20.18 -29.41
CA ALA A 25 -6.03 19.85 -29.83
C ALA A 25 -6.37 18.35 -29.73
N GLU A 26 -5.42 17.49 -30.10
CA GLU A 26 -5.57 16.04 -29.95
C GLU A 26 -5.62 15.65 -28.47
N LEU A 27 -4.72 16.22 -27.66
CA LEU A 27 -4.72 16.01 -26.21
C LEU A 27 -6.03 16.44 -25.58
N ALA A 28 -6.61 17.55 -26.03
CA ALA A 28 -7.90 18.02 -25.55
C ALA A 28 -9.05 17.08 -25.88
N THR A 29 -9.01 16.48 -27.07
CA THR A 29 -9.99 15.48 -27.51
C THR A 29 -9.90 14.23 -26.65
N GLU A 30 -8.69 13.68 -26.47
CA GLU A 30 -8.48 12.47 -25.67
C GLU A 30 -8.67 12.69 -24.17
N GLY A 31 -8.31 13.86 -23.66
CA GLY A 31 -8.60 14.26 -22.28
C GLY A 31 -10.10 14.24 -22.00
N ARG A 32 -10.90 14.81 -22.91
CA ARG A 32 -12.37 14.79 -22.81
C ARG A 32 -12.93 13.37 -22.86
N ALA A 33 -12.46 12.55 -23.79
CA ALA A 33 -12.88 11.16 -23.90
C ALA A 33 -12.56 10.37 -22.61
N SER A 34 -11.34 10.52 -22.10
CA SER A 34 -10.86 9.85 -20.88
C SER A 34 -11.67 10.26 -19.65
N VAL A 35 -11.93 11.55 -19.46
CA VAL A 35 -12.76 12.04 -18.34
C VAL A 35 -14.21 11.57 -18.47
N GLY A 36 -14.77 11.57 -19.69
CA GLY A 36 -16.08 11.00 -19.99
C GLY A 36 -16.18 9.51 -19.66
N ALA A 37 -15.09 8.76 -19.85
CA ALA A 37 -14.97 7.35 -19.47
C ALA A 37 -14.75 7.12 -17.95
N GLY A 38 -14.66 8.19 -17.15
CA GLY A 38 -14.54 8.11 -15.70
C GLY A 38 -13.15 8.42 -15.15
N ALA A 39 -12.19 8.83 -15.98
CA ALA A 39 -10.91 9.32 -15.48
C ALA A 39 -11.11 10.54 -14.58
N ARG A 40 -10.30 10.60 -13.53
CA ARG A 40 -10.21 11.72 -12.57
C ARG A 40 -8.79 12.26 -12.47
N VAL A 41 -7.84 11.62 -13.15
CA VAL A 41 -6.48 12.13 -13.34
C VAL A 41 -6.11 11.97 -14.81
N LEU A 42 -5.52 13.00 -15.40
CA LEU A 42 -4.92 12.94 -16.74
C LEU A 42 -3.40 13.13 -16.62
N HIS A 43 -2.65 12.22 -17.22
CA HIS A 43 -1.21 12.30 -17.41
C HIS A 43 -0.95 12.55 -18.90
N LEU A 44 -0.23 13.61 -19.21
CA LEU A 44 0.18 13.95 -20.57
C LEU A 44 1.61 14.50 -20.65
N LEU A 45 2.23 14.31 -21.79
CA LEU A 45 3.49 14.93 -22.22
C LEU A 45 3.19 16.04 -23.21
N ALA A 46 3.96 17.13 -23.17
CA ALA A 46 3.88 18.22 -24.15
C ALA A 46 4.93 18.04 -25.26
N TYR A 47 4.60 18.50 -26.47
CA TYR A 47 5.48 18.44 -27.63
C TYR A 47 5.68 19.83 -28.23
N ASP A 48 6.89 20.12 -28.68
CA ASP A 48 7.20 21.34 -29.41
C ASP A 48 6.76 21.24 -30.88
N GLU A 49 6.99 22.31 -31.64
CA GLU A 49 6.64 22.41 -33.07
C GLU A 49 7.37 21.40 -33.95
N THR A 50 8.48 20.81 -33.47
CA THR A 50 9.22 19.76 -34.16
C THR A 50 8.67 18.35 -33.88
N GLY A 51 7.66 18.24 -33.01
CA GLY A 51 7.13 16.96 -32.54
C GLY A 51 7.99 16.30 -31.46
N SER A 52 8.97 17.02 -30.92
CA SER A 52 9.83 16.56 -29.84
C SER A 52 9.19 16.84 -28.49
N GLU A 53 9.30 15.88 -27.57
CA GLU A 53 8.86 16.08 -26.19
C GLU A 53 9.61 17.26 -25.56
N THR A 54 8.88 18.13 -24.87
CA THR A 54 9.39 19.41 -24.37
C THR A 54 8.77 19.77 -23.03
N PHE A 55 9.53 20.56 -22.27
CA PHE A 55 9.10 21.24 -21.03
C PHE A 55 9.23 22.75 -21.16
N ALA A 56 9.36 23.25 -22.39
CA ALA A 56 9.30 24.67 -22.63
C ALA A 56 7.95 25.19 -22.08
N PRO A 57 7.94 26.34 -21.36
CA PRO A 57 6.73 26.85 -20.73
C PRO A 57 5.57 26.99 -21.70
N GLU A 58 5.83 27.48 -22.92
CA GLU A 58 4.79 27.79 -23.90
C GLU A 58 4.08 26.54 -24.44
N PRO A 59 4.76 25.48 -24.94
CA PRO A 59 4.09 24.23 -25.33
C PRO A 59 3.36 23.52 -24.18
N CYS A 60 3.94 23.50 -22.97
CA CYS A 60 3.28 22.92 -21.80
C CYS A 60 2.00 23.68 -21.44
N ALA A 61 2.05 25.01 -21.41
CA ALA A 61 0.89 25.85 -21.18
C ALA A 61 -0.17 25.62 -22.26
N ALA A 62 0.22 25.57 -23.54
CA ALA A 62 -0.69 25.31 -24.65
C ALA A 62 -1.42 23.97 -24.52
N ALA A 63 -0.69 22.89 -24.21
CA ALA A 63 -1.26 21.56 -24.01
C ALA A 63 -2.26 21.55 -22.84
N LEU A 64 -1.87 22.11 -21.68
CA LEU A 64 -2.74 22.22 -20.50
C LEU A 64 -3.99 23.05 -20.77
N HIS A 65 -3.83 24.24 -21.35
CA HIS A 65 -4.96 25.12 -21.66
C HIS A 65 -5.94 24.47 -22.63
N ALA A 66 -5.44 23.77 -23.66
CA ALA A 66 -6.31 23.09 -24.62
C ALA A 66 -7.12 21.96 -23.96
N VAL A 67 -6.46 21.10 -23.17
CA VAL A 67 -7.13 20.03 -22.43
C VAL A 67 -8.20 20.60 -21.51
N ARG A 68 -7.85 21.61 -20.70
CA ARG A 68 -8.79 22.26 -19.78
C ARG A 68 -9.96 22.92 -20.48
N ALA A 69 -9.72 23.61 -21.59
CA ALA A 69 -10.77 24.25 -22.38
C ALA A 69 -11.77 23.24 -22.95
N ALA A 70 -11.32 22.00 -23.22
CA ALA A 70 -12.20 20.93 -23.66
C ALA A 70 -12.96 20.22 -22.55
N LEU A 71 -12.56 20.41 -21.28
CA LEU A 71 -13.16 19.74 -20.14
C LEU A 71 -14.25 20.59 -19.48
N SER A 72 -15.40 19.96 -19.22
CA SER A 72 -16.43 20.54 -18.34
C SER A 72 -15.91 20.53 -16.89
N TRP A 73 -16.30 21.52 -16.08
CA TRP A 73 -15.83 21.64 -14.69
C TRP A 73 -16.00 20.32 -13.91
N ASN A 74 -14.88 19.78 -13.42
CA ASN A 74 -14.82 18.62 -12.55
C ASN A 74 -13.95 18.96 -11.32
N PRO A 75 -14.54 19.12 -10.12
CA PRO A 75 -13.83 19.57 -8.91
C PRO A 75 -12.80 18.57 -8.38
N ASP A 76 -12.81 17.35 -8.91
CA ASP A 76 -11.93 16.26 -8.50
C ASP A 76 -10.89 15.91 -9.57
N LEU A 77 -10.80 16.68 -10.66
CA LEU A 77 -9.84 16.45 -11.73
C LEU A 77 -8.47 17.01 -11.34
N ILE A 78 -7.45 16.16 -11.43
CA ILE A 78 -6.06 16.54 -11.23
C ILE A 78 -5.30 16.25 -12.51
N GLU A 79 -4.57 17.24 -12.99
CA GLU A 79 -3.78 17.12 -14.21
C GLU A 79 -2.30 17.14 -13.86
N HIS A 80 -1.55 16.33 -14.59
CA HIS A 80 -0.11 16.26 -14.43
C HIS A 80 0.59 16.24 -15.79
N VAL A 81 1.46 17.22 -16.00
CA VAL A 81 2.41 17.21 -17.12
C VAL A 81 3.71 16.64 -16.59
N VAL A 82 4.09 15.48 -17.10
CA VAL A 82 5.36 14.84 -16.78
C VAL A 82 6.20 14.87 -18.03
N GLY A 83 7.51 14.68 -17.87
CA GLY A 83 8.25 14.00 -18.90
C GLY A 83 9.74 14.06 -18.71
N ASP A 84 10.44 13.47 -19.66
CA ASP A 84 11.82 13.01 -19.50
C ASP A 84 12.74 13.63 -20.56
N ARG A 85 13.37 14.76 -20.24
CA ARG A 85 14.65 15.14 -20.86
C ARG A 85 15.56 15.87 -19.88
N ALA A 86 16.82 15.45 -19.86
CA ALA A 86 17.93 16.01 -19.10
C ALA A 86 18.37 17.44 -19.53
N THR A 87 17.52 18.23 -20.20
CA THR A 87 17.91 19.54 -20.75
C THR A 87 17.69 20.69 -19.77
N PRO A 88 18.50 21.77 -19.83
CA PRO A 88 18.45 22.86 -18.84
C PRO A 88 17.22 23.77 -18.89
N ALA A 89 16.47 23.76 -19.99
CA ALA A 89 15.33 24.66 -20.22
C ALA A 89 13.99 24.11 -19.69
N ALA A 90 14.04 22.95 -19.04
CA ALA A 90 12.90 22.10 -18.74
C ALA A 90 12.65 22.00 -17.24
N LEU A 91 12.11 23.05 -16.62
CA LEU A 91 11.96 23.10 -15.16
C LEU A 91 10.54 22.78 -14.73
N GLY A 92 10.32 21.51 -14.40
CA GLY A 92 9.38 21.11 -13.38
C GLY A 92 8.14 20.39 -13.89
N VAL A 93 7.86 19.28 -13.23
CA VAL A 93 6.56 18.64 -13.26
C VAL A 93 5.58 19.47 -12.43
N HIS A 94 4.44 19.84 -13.01
CA HIS A 94 3.45 20.71 -12.37
C HIS A 94 2.22 19.92 -11.94
N PHE A 95 2.02 19.79 -10.63
CA PHE A 95 0.70 19.42 -10.13
C PHE A 95 -0.23 20.61 -10.32
N ALA A 96 -1.23 20.48 -11.18
CA ALA A 96 -2.34 21.43 -11.22
C ALA A 96 -3.54 20.79 -10.52
N MET A 97 -3.87 21.30 -9.33
CA MET A 97 -5.05 20.86 -8.61
C MET A 97 -6.17 21.88 -8.77
N GLY A 98 -7.25 21.48 -9.42
CA GLY A 98 -8.52 22.22 -9.40
C GLY A 98 -9.30 21.93 -8.11
N ARG A 99 -8.73 22.19 -6.93
CA ARG A 99 -9.49 21.97 -5.68
C ARG A 99 -10.54 23.06 -5.52
N THR A 100 -11.72 22.64 -5.10
CA THR A 100 -12.75 23.51 -4.53
C THR A 100 -12.13 24.39 -3.44
N THR A 101 -12.40 25.69 -3.50
CA THR A 101 -12.34 26.51 -2.29
C THR A 101 -13.17 25.80 -1.22
N ARG A 102 -12.81 25.98 0.05
CA ARG A 102 -13.48 25.41 1.25
C ARG A 102 -15.01 25.62 1.33
N LEU A 103 -15.62 26.22 0.31
CA LEU A 103 -17.01 26.68 0.17
C LEU A 103 -17.75 26.15 -1.08
N GLY A 104 -17.17 25.28 -1.92
CA GLY A 104 -17.95 24.57 -2.95
C GLY A 104 -18.56 25.45 -4.06
N HIS A 105 -17.93 26.60 -4.37
CA HIS A 105 -18.43 27.47 -5.43
C HIS A 105 -18.05 26.93 -6.83
N ARG A 106 -19.07 26.73 -7.67
CA ARG A 106 -18.90 26.59 -9.13
C ARG A 106 -18.31 27.88 -9.69
N HIS A 107 -17.36 27.78 -10.63
CA HIS A 107 -17.12 28.90 -11.53
C HIS A 107 -18.41 29.14 -12.34
N ALA A 108 -18.87 30.39 -12.41
CA ALA A 108 -20.17 30.76 -12.97
C ALA A 108 -20.34 30.38 -14.46
N ASN A 109 -19.26 30.03 -15.15
CA ASN A 109 -19.25 29.68 -16.57
C ASN A 109 -19.26 28.17 -16.87
N GLY A 110 -19.21 27.29 -15.85
CA GLY A 110 -19.20 25.83 -16.07
C GLY A 110 -17.90 25.23 -16.62
N ASN A 111 -16.82 26.02 -16.72
CA ASN A 111 -15.51 25.61 -17.23
C ASN A 111 -14.50 25.39 -16.08
N TYR A 112 -13.31 24.88 -16.42
CA TYR A 112 -12.14 24.87 -15.53
C TYR A 112 -11.91 26.25 -14.89
N GLY A 113 -11.47 26.27 -13.63
CA GLY A 113 -11.16 27.48 -12.88
C GLY A 113 -9.92 27.28 -12.01
N ILE A 114 -9.14 28.35 -11.84
CA ILE A 114 -7.92 28.35 -11.03
C ILE A 114 -8.28 28.75 -9.61
N PRO A 115 -7.98 27.94 -8.58
CA PRO A 115 -8.21 28.32 -7.20
C PRO A 115 -7.50 29.63 -6.87
N ALA A 116 -8.20 30.60 -6.29
CA ALA A 116 -7.61 31.89 -5.92
C ALA A 116 -6.52 31.77 -4.85
N ASP A 117 -6.48 30.65 -4.13
CA ASP A 117 -5.47 30.29 -3.14
C ASP A 117 -4.33 29.42 -3.70
N ASN A 118 -4.25 29.24 -5.02
CA ASN A 118 -3.06 28.68 -5.64
C ASN A 118 -1.84 29.58 -5.39
N PRO A 119 -0.66 28.99 -5.17
CA PRO A 119 0.49 29.70 -4.62
C PRO A 119 1.09 30.76 -5.55
N PHE A 120 0.87 30.67 -6.87
CA PHE A 120 1.46 31.56 -7.87
C PHE A 120 0.42 32.40 -8.61
N VAL A 121 -0.79 32.50 -8.07
CA VAL A 121 -1.83 33.38 -8.63
C VAL A 121 -1.35 34.83 -8.54
N GLY A 122 -1.29 35.48 -9.70
CA GLY A 122 -0.86 36.87 -9.82
C GLY A 122 0.66 37.08 -9.89
N GLU A 123 1.44 36.00 -9.93
CA GLU A 123 2.88 36.10 -10.18
C GLU A 123 3.15 36.25 -11.69
N GLU A 124 3.83 37.32 -12.07
CA GLU A 124 4.17 37.60 -13.46
C GLU A 124 5.17 36.57 -13.99
N GLY A 125 4.88 35.98 -15.15
CA GLY A 125 5.75 34.98 -15.78
C GLY A 125 5.69 33.58 -15.18
N VAL A 126 4.81 33.34 -14.18
CA VAL A 126 4.57 32.02 -13.60
C VAL A 126 3.14 31.59 -13.89
N LEU A 127 2.94 30.32 -14.25
CA LEU A 127 1.59 29.80 -14.46
C LEU A 127 0.83 29.73 -13.13
N PRO A 128 -0.30 30.45 -12.98
CA PRO A 128 -1.08 30.48 -11.74
C PRO A 128 -1.66 29.11 -11.31
N GLU A 129 -1.61 28.12 -12.19
CA GLU A 129 -2.09 26.76 -11.94
C GLU A 129 -1.10 25.88 -11.19
N ILE A 130 0.17 26.27 -11.12
CA ILE A 130 1.21 25.45 -10.49
C ILE A 130 0.92 25.35 -8.98
N PHE A 131 0.75 24.12 -8.48
CA PHE A 131 0.59 23.86 -7.04
C PHE A 131 1.92 23.58 -6.36
N ALA A 132 2.80 22.83 -7.03
CA ALA A 132 4.14 22.47 -6.59
C ALA A 132 4.99 22.15 -7.82
N TRP A 133 6.32 22.19 -7.67
CA TRP A 133 7.26 21.91 -8.77
C TRP A 133 8.54 21.23 -8.27
N GLY A 134 9.42 20.88 -9.22
CA GLY A 134 10.75 20.36 -8.90
C GLY A 134 10.77 18.85 -8.66
N PHE A 135 9.87 18.12 -9.34
CA PHE A 135 9.94 16.66 -9.46
C PHE A 135 10.58 16.28 -10.80
N ARG A 136 11.11 15.06 -10.90
CA ARG A 136 11.70 14.53 -12.14
C ARG A 136 10.69 13.73 -12.96
N ASN A 137 10.21 12.62 -12.42
CA ASN A 137 9.23 11.73 -13.03
C ASN A 137 8.29 11.13 -11.97
N PRO A 138 7.35 11.94 -11.45
CA PRO A 138 6.36 11.50 -10.48
C PRO A 138 5.33 10.55 -11.10
N TYR A 139 5.64 9.26 -11.02
CA TYR A 139 4.98 8.17 -11.73
C TYR A 139 3.51 8.01 -11.34
N ARG A 140 3.23 7.98 -10.03
CA ARG A 140 1.87 7.88 -9.48
C ARG A 140 1.77 8.66 -8.17
N PHE A 141 0.57 9.18 -7.93
CA PHE A 141 0.24 9.86 -6.70
C PHE A 141 -1.14 9.44 -6.18
N SER A 142 -1.39 9.70 -4.90
CA SER A 142 -2.71 9.49 -4.30
C SER A 142 -2.98 10.46 -3.16
N PHE A 143 -4.27 10.68 -2.88
CA PHE A 143 -4.69 11.39 -1.68
C PHE A 143 -4.98 10.40 -0.57
N ASP A 144 -4.43 10.66 0.60
CA ASP A 144 -4.94 10.02 1.80
C ASP A 144 -6.38 10.49 2.04
N SER A 145 -7.33 9.57 1.87
CA SER A 145 -8.77 9.85 2.05
C SER A 145 -9.17 10.38 3.43
N LYS A 146 -8.31 10.26 4.46
CA LYS A 146 -8.56 10.81 5.79
C LYS A 146 -7.98 12.22 5.97
N SER A 147 -6.69 12.42 5.70
CA SER A 147 -6.02 13.70 5.92
C SER A 147 -6.08 14.66 4.74
N GLY A 148 -6.39 14.16 3.55
CA GLY A 148 -6.36 14.93 2.31
C GLY A 148 -4.94 15.28 1.82
N ARG A 149 -3.88 14.71 2.43
CA ARG A 149 -2.49 14.86 1.98
C ARG A 149 -2.27 14.15 0.65
N LEU A 150 -1.54 14.79 -0.24
CA LEU A 150 -1.10 14.24 -1.52
C LEU A 150 0.25 13.53 -1.33
N PHE A 151 0.31 12.25 -1.66
CA PHE A 151 1.53 11.46 -1.72
C PHE A 151 1.91 11.24 -3.18
N ALA A 152 3.19 11.38 -3.53
CA ALA A 152 3.71 11.07 -4.86
C ALA A 152 4.94 10.18 -4.72
N ALA A 153 5.10 9.22 -5.63
CA ALA A 153 6.40 8.61 -5.86
C ALA A 153 7.05 9.31 -7.05
N ASP A 154 8.30 9.73 -6.89
CA ASP A 154 9.10 10.41 -7.91
C ASP A 154 10.30 9.56 -8.30
N VAL A 155 10.36 9.20 -9.58
CA VAL A 155 11.40 8.33 -10.11
C VAL A 155 12.63 9.18 -10.43
N GLY A 156 13.74 8.86 -9.77
CA GLY A 156 15.03 9.50 -9.99
C GLY A 156 15.51 9.39 -11.43
N GLN A 157 16.49 10.20 -11.83
CA GLN A 157 17.08 10.01 -13.15
C GLN A 157 17.93 8.73 -13.15
N ASN A 158 18.78 8.55 -12.14
CA ASN A 158 19.83 7.53 -12.18
C ASN A 158 20.13 6.83 -10.86
N ALA A 159 19.81 7.43 -9.71
CA ALA A 159 20.37 6.98 -8.45
C ALA A 159 19.36 6.87 -7.30
N ILE A 160 18.32 7.72 -7.23
CA ILE A 160 17.47 7.79 -6.03
C ILE A 160 15.99 7.83 -6.39
N GLU A 161 15.26 6.88 -5.85
CA GLU A 161 13.80 6.83 -5.86
C GLU A 161 13.22 7.57 -4.65
N GLU A 162 12.15 8.32 -4.85
CA GLU A 162 11.60 9.22 -3.83
C GLU A 162 10.11 8.94 -3.53
N VAL A 163 9.73 9.15 -2.27
CA VAL A 163 8.33 9.30 -1.85
C VAL A 163 8.16 10.64 -1.17
N ASP A 164 7.22 11.42 -1.67
CA ASP A 164 6.93 12.78 -1.22
C ASP A 164 5.54 12.95 -0.62
N ILE A 165 5.43 13.89 0.31
CA ILE A 165 4.15 14.53 0.62
C ILE A 165 4.13 15.89 -0.07
N VAL A 166 3.31 16.00 -1.12
CA VAL A 166 3.21 17.19 -1.96
C VAL A 166 2.46 18.30 -1.23
N ARG A 167 3.05 19.49 -1.17
CA ARG A 167 2.51 20.67 -0.48
C ARG A 167 2.52 21.90 -1.39
N SER A 168 1.53 22.75 -1.21
CA SER A 168 1.37 24.00 -1.96
C SER A 168 2.62 24.88 -1.86
N GLY A 169 3.06 25.39 -3.00
CA GLY A 169 4.15 26.34 -3.16
C GLY A 169 5.54 25.76 -2.90
N ARG A 170 5.69 24.43 -2.87
CA ARG A 170 6.96 23.78 -2.57
C ARG A 170 7.72 23.36 -3.83
N ASN A 171 9.04 23.49 -3.73
CA ASN A 171 10.03 23.02 -4.69
C ASN A 171 10.66 21.72 -4.16
N TYR A 172 10.56 20.64 -4.92
CA TYR A 172 11.08 19.30 -4.57
C TYR A 172 12.53 19.08 -5.05
N GLY A 173 13.11 20.09 -5.70
CA GLY A 173 14.55 20.22 -5.85
C GLY A 173 15.11 19.74 -7.17
N TRP A 174 14.37 18.97 -7.97
CA TRP A 174 14.80 18.64 -9.32
C TRP A 174 14.99 19.92 -10.16
N ARG A 175 16.09 20.08 -10.90
CA ARG A 175 17.21 19.14 -11.12
C ARG A 175 18.48 19.40 -10.29
N LEU A 176 18.38 20.19 -9.22
CA LEU A 176 19.50 20.42 -8.31
C LEU A 176 19.74 19.24 -7.35
N LYS A 177 18.69 18.43 -7.14
CA LYS A 177 18.69 17.30 -6.23
C LYS A 177 18.00 16.09 -6.85
N GLU A 178 18.40 14.92 -6.36
CA GLU A 178 17.75 13.63 -6.52
C GLU A 178 17.80 12.99 -5.13
N GLY A 179 16.65 12.80 -4.48
CA GLY A 179 16.64 12.54 -3.04
C GLY A 179 17.14 13.73 -2.23
N THR A 180 17.77 13.40 -1.11
CA THR A 180 18.55 14.36 -0.33
C THR A 180 19.92 14.70 -0.95
N PHE A 181 20.31 14.10 -2.07
CA PHE A 181 21.62 14.28 -2.70
C PHE A 181 21.63 15.43 -3.69
N ARG A 182 22.81 16.02 -3.90
CA ARG A 182 23.02 16.94 -5.04
C ARG A 182 23.12 16.16 -6.33
N PHE A 183 22.40 16.61 -7.35
CA PHE A 183 22.45 16.04 -8.69
C PHE A 183 23.30 16.90 -9.62
N ASN A 184 24.18 16.26 -10.40
CA ASN A 184 24.97 16.90 -11.44
C ASN A 184 24.56 16.33 -12.82
N PRO A 185 24.03 17.15 -13.73
CA PRO A 185 23.74 16.71 -15.10
C PRO A 185 25.04 16.51 -15.88
N ASN A 186 25.08 15.50 -16.75
CA ASN A 186 26.26 15.14 -17.54
C ASN A 186 26.01 15.30 -19.06
N GLY A 187 25.43 16.43 -19.47
CA GLY A 187 25.05 16.64 -20.87
C GLY A 187 23.98 15.64 -21.32
N ASP A 188 24.25 14.91 -22.39
CA ASP A 188 23.40 13.83 -22.91
C ASP A 188 23.73 12.46 -22.29
N GLU A 189 24.76 12.37 -21.44
CA GLU A 189 25.11 11.17 -20.69
C GLU A 189 24.42 11.12 -19.32
N ASP A 190 24.55 9.98 -18.64
CA ASP A 190 23.98 9.76 -17.31
C ASP A 190 24.53 10.78 -16.31
N GLY A 191 23.63 11.57 -15.72
CA GLY A 191 23.94 12.41 -14.57
C GLY A 191 24.26 11.59 -13.32
N PHE A 192 24.82 12.22 -12.29
CA PHE A 192 25.24 11.52 -11.08
C PHE A 192 24.94 12.32 -9.81
N VAL A 193 24.62 11.58 -8.75
CA VAL A 193 24.51 12.14 -7.40
C VAL A 193 25.88 12.30 -6.76
N SER A 194 26.01 13.27 -5.86
CA SER A 194 27.27 13.55 -5.15
C SER A 194 27.07 13.63 -3.64
N ALA A 195 27.09 14.83 -3.06
CA ALA A 195 27.00 15.00 -1.62
C ALA A 195 25.55 14.83 -1.13
N ASN A 196 25.35 13.98 -0.11
CA ASN A 196 24.11 13.93 0.65
C ASN A 196 23.96 15.22 1.48
N ARG A 197 22.92 16.00 1.23
CA ARG A 197 22.72 17.35 1.78
C ARG A 197 21.24 17.57 2.15
N PRO A 198 20.72 16.89 3.18
CA PRO A 198 19.35 17.10 3.64
C PRO A 198 19.15 18.56 4.08
N GLY A 199 17.98 19.12 3.73
CA GLY A 199 17.57 20.49 3.97
C GLY A 199 18.36 21.54 3.20
N ARG A 200 19.21 21.14 2.24
CA ARG A 200 20.08 22.05 1.48
C ARG A 200 20.04 21.76 -0.04
N PRO A 201 20.06 22.80 -0.89
CA PRO A 201 19.87 24.22 -0.59
C PRO A 201 18.58 24.55 0.19
N ALA A 202 18.61 25.62 0.99
CA ALA A 202 17.43 26.04 1.74
C ALA A 202 16.28 26.36 0.77
N ARG A 203 15.04 26.11 1.20
CA ARG A 203 13.80 26.23 0.42
C ARG A 203 13.50 25.10 -0.57
N LEU A 204 14.39 24.11 -0.70
CA LEU A 204 14.04 22.82 -1.30
C LEU A 204 13.40 21.92 -0.25
N THR A 205 12.52 21.04 -0.71
CA THR A 205 11.79 20.08 0.10
C THR A 205 12.38 18.71 -0.15
N ASP A 206 12.85 18.05 0.91
CA ASP A 206 13.34 16.68 0.82
C ASP A 206 12.17 15.69 0.84
N PRO A 207 12.36 14.49 0.26
CA PRO A 207 11.35 13.44 0.32
C PRO A 207 11.16 12.92 1.74
N ILE A 208 9.99 12.34 1.99
CA ILE A 208 9.69 11.71 3.29
C ILE A 208 10.31 10.32 3.41
N ALA A 209 10.66 9.71 2.28
CA ALA A 209 11.45 8.49 2.20
C ALA A 209 12.12 8.41 0.83
N GLN A 210 13.28 7.74 0.77
CA GLN A 210 14.01 7.51 -0.46
C GLN A 210 14.81 6.20 -0.34
N TYR A 211 15.15 5.61 -1.48
CA TYR A 211 16.03 4.44 -1.59
C TYR A 211 16.85 4.54 -2.88
N ASP A 212 17.96 3.82 -2.97
CA ASP A 212 18.85 3.91 -4.13
C ASP A 212 18.45 2.93 -5.26
N HIS A 213 19.03 3.15 -6.44
CA HIS A 213 18.78 2.30 -7.61
C HIS A 213 19.49 0.93 -7.54
N ASP A 214 20.38 0.70 -6.56
CA ASP A 214 20.86 -0.66 -6.28
C ASP A 214 19.70 -1.51 -5.72
N GLU A 215 18.73 -0.87 -5.08
CA GLU A 215 17.53 -1.47 -4.50
C GLU A 215 16.29 -1.43 -5.43
N GLY A 216 16.28 -0.65 -6.53
CA GLY A 216 15.12 -0.54 -7.44
C GLY A 216 15.36 0.27 -8.73
N VAL A 217 14.35 0.38 -9.59
CA VAL A 217 14.43 1.02 -10.91
C VAL A 217 13.35 2.09 -11.12
N ALA A 218 12.19 1.94 -10.47
CA ALA A 218 11.11 2.91 -10.51
C ALA A 218 10.13 2.71 -9.34
N ALA A 219 10.05 3.69 -8.45
CA ALA A 219 8.99 3.77 -7.45
C ALA A 219 7.63 3.98 -8.11
N VAL A 220 6.75 2.98 -8.00
CA VAL A 220 5.43 2.96 -8.66
C VAL A 220 4.41 3.82 -7.93
N GLY A 221 4.67 4.21 -6.68
CA GLY A 221 3.71 4.88 -5.79
C GLY A 221 2.64 3.94 -5.23
N GLY A 222 1.64 4.49 -4.55
CA GLY A 222 0.62 3.68 -3.88
C GLY A 222 -0.39 4.49 -3.08
N PHE A 223 -0.84 3.96 -1.94
CA PHE A 223 -1.92 4.53 -1.12
C PHE A 223 -1.63 4.46 0.37
N VAL A 224 -2.12 5.44 1.13
CA VAL A 224 -2.25 5.26 2.59
C VAL A 224 -3.32 4.21 2.88
N TYR A 225 -2.95 3.15 3.60
CA TYR A 225 -3.87 2.06 3.92
C TYR A 225 -4.91 2.52 4.94
N ARG A 226 -6.19 2.48 4.52
CA ARG A 226 -7.35 2.86 5.34
C ARG A 226 -8.37 1.72 5.48
N GLY A 227 -8.03 0.53 4.97
CA GLY A 227 -8.82 -0.68 5.10
C GLY A 227 -8.92 -1.16 6.54
N ARG A 228 -9.72 -2.21 6.72
CA ARG A 228 -9.93 -2.87 8.01
C ARG A 228 -9.22 -4.22 8.07
N ASN A 229 -8.94 -4.86 6.94
CA ASN A 229 -8.42 -6.23 6.91
C ASN A 229 -6.99 -6.39 7.45
N ILE A 230 -6.18 -5.33 7.44
CA ILE A 230 -4.78 -5.33 7.90
C ILE A 230 -4.55 -4.17 8.89
N PRO A 231 -5.04 -4.29 10.14
CA PRO A 231 -4.92 -3.23 11.13
C PRO A 231 -3.49 -2.71 11.36
N GLU A 232 -2.45 -3.55 11.21
CA GLU A 232 -1.05 -3.12 11.37
C GLU A 232 -0.64 -2.07 10.34
N LEU A 233 -1.22 -2.09 9.14
CA LEU A 233 -0.91 -1.13 8.07
C LEU A 233 -1.72 0.16 8.21
N LYS A 234 -2.69 0.24 9.13
CA LYS A 234 -3.62 1.37 9.19
C LYS A 234 -2.89 2.71 9.35
N GLY A 235 -3.01 3.55 8.33
CA GLY A 235 -2.38 4.88 8.27
C GLY A 235 -0.96 4.91 7.74
N GLN A 236 -0.37 3.77 7.41
CA GLN A 236 0.91 3.69 6.72
C GLN A 236 0.74 3.87 5.22
N TYR A 237 1.73 4.44 4.55
CA TYR A 237 1.75 4.54 3.08
C TYR A 237 2.27 3.23 2.49
N VAL A 238 1.43 2.53 1.74
CA VAL A 238 1.77 1.27 1.06
C VAL A 238 2.06 1.59 -0.40
N PHE A 239 3.24 1.23 -0.87
CA PHE A 239 3.73 1.52 -2.21
C PHE A 239 4.63 0.37 -2.69
N GLY A 240 5.24 0.49 -3.86
CA GLY A 240 6.15 -0.54 -4.35
C GLY A 240 7.06 -0.08 -5.45
N GLU A 241 7.91 -1.01 -5.85
CA GLU A 241 8.95 -0.88 -6.87
C GLU A 241 8.58 -1.75 -8.07
N PHE A 242 8.75 -1.21 -9.27
CA PHE A 242 8.40 -1.86 -10.54
C PHE A 242 9.07 -3.21 -10.69
N SER A 243 10.40 -3.23 -10.61
CA SER A 243 11.22 -4.44 -10.64
C SER A 243 12.66 -4.06 -10.32
N PRO A 244 13.31 -4.69 -9.33
CA PRO A 244 14.76 -4.65 -9.27
C PRO A 244 15.29 -5.33 -10.55
N THR A 245 16.14 -4.65 -11.31
CA THR A 245 16.87 -5.20 -12.47
C THR A 245 16.04 -5.75 -13.64
N PHE A 246 14.78 -5.32 -13.84
CA PHE A 246 13.88 -5.84 -14.90
C PHE A 246 13.68 -7.37 -14.87
N SER A 247 13.92 -7.99 -13.71
CA SER A 247 13.77 -9.43 -13.47
C SER A 247 12.32 -9.91 -13.34
N ASN A 248 11.34 -9.00 -13.42
CA ASN A 248 9.93 -9.23 -13.08
C ASN A 248 9.71 -9.62 -11.60
N ASP A 249 10.43 -8.99 -10.68
CA ASP A 249 10.28 -9.23 -9.24
C ASP A 249 9.94 -7.95 -8.48
N GLY A 250 8.81 -7.32 -8.84
CA GLY A 250 8.33 -6.11 -8.18
C GLY A 250 8.25 -6.28 -6.66
N ARG A 251 8.64 -5.23 -5.93
CA ARG A 251 8.71 -5.26 -4.46
C ARG A 251 7.59 -4.43 -3.85
N LEU A 252 7.13 -4.84 -2.68
CA LEU A 252 6.08 -4.14 -1.95
C LEU A 252 6.63 -3.58 -0.64
N PHE A 253 6.29 -2.33 -0.36
CA PHE A 253 6.74 -1.62 0.81
C PHE A 253 5.60 -0.97 1.59
N HIS A 254 5.85 -0.73 2.87
CA HIS A 254 5.03 0.14 3.69
C HIS A 254 5.89 1.12 4.49
N LEU A 255 5.40 2.34 4.64
CA LEU A 255 6.06 3.45 5.32
C LEU A 255 5.18 3.95 6.47
N PRO A 256 5.53 3.64 7.73
CA PRO A 256 4.91 4.26 8.90
C PRO A 256 5.17 5.77 8.91
N GLU A 257 4.24 6.55 9.47
CA GLU A 257 4.42 7.99 9.62
C GLU A 257 5.64 8.32 10.50
N GLY A 258 6.58 9.11 9.95
CA GLY A 258 7.87 9.40 10.60
C GLY A 258 8.83 8.21 10.72
N GLY A 259 8.48 7.07 10.11
CA GLY A 259 9.28 5.85 10.11
C GLY A 259 10.21 5.74 8.91
N ARG A 260 10.73 4.52 8.72
CA ARG A 260 11.54 4.13 7.55
C ARG A 260 10.74 3.16 6.68
N ILE A 261 11.16 3.04 5.43
CA ILE A 261 10.63 2.04 4.49
C ILE A 261 10.79 0.65 5.10
N LYS A 262 9.74 -0.17 5.03
CA LYS A 262 9.73 -1.58 5.41
C LYS A 262 9.20 -2.40 4.25
N GLU A 263 9.87 -3.49 3.94
CA GLU A 263 9.43 -4.42 2.90
C GLU A 263 8.45 -5.47 3.45
N PHE A 264 7.48 -5.83 2.63
CA PHE A 264 6.56 -6.92 2.96
C PHE A 264 7.27 -8.27 2.90
N HIS A 265 7.08 -9.09 3.94
CA HIS A 265 7.36 -10.51 3.84
C HIS A 265 6.18 -11.21 3.13
N LEU A 266 6.39 -11.65 1.89
CA LEU A 266 5.38 -12.38 1.14
C LEU A 266 5.32 -13.83 1.61
N GLN A 267 4.11 -14.37 1.77
CA GLN A 267 3.98 -15.74 2.24
C GLN A 267 4.24 -16.77 1.14
N ASN A 268 5.07 -17.76 1.49
CA ASN A 268 5.44 -18.89 0.64
C ASN A 268 6.13 -18.48 -0.66
N ARG A 269 6.78 -17.32 -0.68
CA ARG A 269 7.61 -16.83 -1.78
C ARG A 269 8.53 -15.72 -1.30
N ASP A 270 9.70 -15.59 -1.91
CA ASP A 270 10.67 -14.55 -1.56
C ASP A 270 10.40 -13.23 -2.30
N ALA A 271 9.73 -13.29 -3.46
CA ALA A 271 9.42 -12.13 -4.31
C ALA A 271 8.02 -12.24 -4.94
N LEU A 272 7.55 -11.16 -5.57
CA LEU A 272 6.24 -11.15 -6.23
C LEU A 272 6.20 -12.09 -7.45
N GLY A 273 7.32 -12.26 -8.17
CA GLY A 273 7.38 -13.00 -9.43
C GLY A 273 6.67 -12.31 -10.59
N LEU A 274 6.31 -11.02 -10.42
CA LEU A 274 5.70 -10.19 -11.44
C LEU A 274 6.28 -8.77 -11.38
N SER A 275 6.32 -8.10 -12.52
CA SER A 275 6.57 -6.65 -12.58
C SER A 275 5.36 -5.89 -12.03
N LEU A 276 5.60 -5.00 -11.07
CA LEU A 276 4.55 -4.22 -10.43
C LEU A 276 4.25 -2.96 -11.27
N LEU A 277 3.03 -2.81 -11.75
CA LEU A 277 2.65 -1.70 -12.63
C LEU A 277 1.83 -0.61 -11.92
N GLY A 278 1.23 -0.94 -10.77
CA GLY A 278 0.38 0.00 -10.07
C GLY A 278 -0.33 -0.57 -8.86
N PHE A 279 -1.11 0.29 -8.23
CA PHE A 279 -1.98 -0.05 -7.11
C PHE A 279 -3.43 0.32 -7.42
N GLY A 280 -4.35 -0.41 -6.81
CA GLY A 280 -5.77 -0.11 -6.75
C GLY A 280 -6.27 -0.06 -5.31
N GLN A 281 -7.36 0.67 -5.07
CA GLN A 281 -8.05 0.71 -3.79
C GLN A 281 -9.55 0.51 -4.02
N ASP A 282 -10.17 -0.43 -3.31
CA ASP A 282 -11.61 -0.66 -3.39
C ASP A 282 -12.43 0.30 -2.51
N ALA A 283 -13.77 0.15 -2.54
CA ALA A 283 -14.69 0.96 -1.74
C ALA A 283 -14.51 0.76 -0.22
N HIS A 284 -13.97 -0.39 0.20
CA HIS A 284 -13.68 -0.72 1.59
C HIS A 284 -12.26 -0.31 2.03
N LYS A 285 -11.52 0.37 1.15
CA LYS A 285 -10.14 0.84 1.39
C LYS A 285 -9.11 -0.27 1.48
N GLU A 286 -9.44 -1.45 0.98
CA GLU A 286 -8.50 -2.53 0.80
C GLU A 286 -7.67 -2.30 -0.46
N LEU A 287 -6.41 -2.74 -0.43
CA LEU A 287 -5.45 -2.46 -1.49
C LEU A 287 -5.24 -3.67 -2.39
N TYR A 288 -5.00 -3.35 -3.65
CA TYR A 288 -4.73 -4.28 -4.72
C TYR A 288 -3.47 -3.82 -5.44
N VAL A 289 -2.73 -4.77 -6.02
CA VAL A 289 -1.61 -4.51 -6.92
C VAL A 289 -1.98 -4.94 -8.32
N LEU A 290 -1.55 -4.15 -9.29
CA LEU A 290 -1.65 -4.42 -10.72
C LEU A 290 -0.26 -4.86 -11.17
N ALA A 291 -0.15 -6.05 -11.75
CA ALA A 291 1.15 -6.62 -12.11
C ALA A 291 1.05 -7.47 -13.36
N ASN A 292 2.18 -7.78 -13.99
CA ASN A 292 2.25 -8.74 -15.10
C ASN A 292 3.59 -9.47 -15.15
N SER A 293 3.67 -10.52 -15.96
CA SER A 293 4.89 -11.35 -16.07
C SER A 293 5.85 -10.88 -17.18
N THR A 294 5.55 -9.77 -17.86
CA THR A 294 6.29 -9.33 -19.05
C THR A 294 6.95 -7.97 -18.89
N ALA A 295 6.64 -7.22 -17.81
CA ALA A 295 7.04 -5.84 -17.57
C ALA A 295 6.51 -4.83 -18.62
N THR A 296 5.87 -5.31 -19.69
CA THR A 296 5.45 -4.51 -20.84
C THR A 296 3.94 -4.27 -20.79
N PRO A 297 3.44 -3.17 -21.35
CA PRO A 297 2.00 -2.89 -21.40
C PRO A 297 1.26 -3.76 -22.45
N PHE A 298 1.85 -4.85 -22.92
CA PHE A 298 1.33 -5.69 -24.00
C PHE A 298 1.01 -7.11 -23.51
N GLY A 299 0.16 -7.80 -24.28
CA GLY A 299 -0.24 -9.18 -24.00
C GLY A 299 -1.37 -9.28 -22.98
N ASN A 300 -1.52 -10.47 -22.42
CA ASN A 300 -2.67 -10.87 -21.58
C ASN A 300 -2.24 -11.45 -20.23
N THR A 301 -1.02 -11.17 -19.79
CA THR A 301 -0.44 -11.67 -18.53
C THR A 301 -0.75 -10.77 -17.32
N GLY A 302 -1.53 -9.70 -17.53
CA GLY A 302 -1.93 -8.76 -16.48
C GLY A 302 -2.82 -9.42 -15.43
N VAL A 303 -2.52 -9.15 -14.16
CA VAL A 303 -3.26 -9.65 -13.01
C VAL A 303 -3.58 -8.52 -12.02
N VAL A 304 -4.68 -8.70 -11.28
CA VAL A 304 -5.08 -7.87 -10.15
C VAL A 304 -4.99 -8.73 -8.90
N LEU A 305 -4.05 -8.44 -8.00
CA LEU A 305 -3.85 -9.22 -6.77
C LEU A 305 -4.24 -8.39 -5.55
N LYS A 306 -5.01 -8.96 -4.63
CA LYS A 306 -5.39 -8.30 -3.38
C LYS A 306 -4.28 -8.46 -2.34
N ILE A 307 -3.88 -7.36 -1.69
CA ILE A 307 -3.01 -7.43 -0.51
C ILE A 307 -3.86 -7.90 0.66
N ASN A 308 -3.53 -9.07 1.20
CA ASN A 308 -4.21 -9.68 2.34
C ASN A 308 -3.18 -10.02 3.41
N PRO A 309 -3.59 -10.04 4.69
CA PRO A 309 -2.71 -10.46 5.75
C PRO A 309 -2.49 -11.98 5.65
N GLY A 310 -1.24 -12.41 5.81
CA GLY A 310 -0.86 -13.81 5.64
C GLY A 310 -1.37 -14.75 6.76
N ASN A 311 -1.15 -16.06 6.66
CA ASN A 311 -1.32 -17.03 7.74
C ASN A 311 -0.63 -16.58 9.04
N ALA A 312 -1.20 -16.92 10.20
CA ALA A 312 -0.60 -16.64 11.50
C ALA A 312 -0.22 -17.93 12.22
N ARG A 313 1.00 -17.97 12.77
CA ARG A 313 1.45 -19.02 13.69
C ARG A 313 1.37 -18.50 15.11
N LEU A 314 0.63 -19.21 15.94
CA LEU A 314 0.33 -18.86 17.31
C LEU A 314 0.65 -20.02 18.24
N GLU A 315 0.89 -19.73 19.50
CA GLU A 315 1.18 -20.70 20.54
C GLU A 315 0.43 -20.35 21.83
N ALA A 316 0.10 -21.35 22.64
CA ALA A 316 -0.38 -21.16 24.01
C ALA A 316 0.21 -22.25 24.91
N ASP A 317 0.95 -21.82 25.93
CA ASP A 317 1.36 -22.66 27.05
C ASP A 317 0.16 -22.85 27.99
N LEU A 318 -0.24 -24.10 28.19
CA LEU A 318 -1.44 -24.46 28.94
C LEU A 318 -1.04 -25.02 30.30
N ASN A 319 -1.74 -24.61 31.36
CA ASN A 319 -1.62 -25.24 32.67
C ASN A 319 -2.94 -25.10 33.46
N GLY A 320 -3.11 -25.90 34.51
CA GLY A 320 -4.33 -25.85 35.32
C GLY A 320 -4.45 -24.63 36.23
N PHE A 321 -3.34 -23.95 36.56
CA PHE A 321 -3.39 -22.71 37.33
C PHE A 321 -4.04 -21.56 36.54
N ALA A 322 -3.80 -21.52 35.22
CA ALA A 322 -4.37 -20.52 34.34
C ALA A 322 -5.89 -20.67 34.11
N GLU A 323 -6.48 -21.79 34.53
CA GLU A 323 -7.94 -21.96 34.47
C GLU A 323 -8.67 -21.07 35.46
N VAL A 324 -9.83 -20.56 35.01
CA VAL A 324 -10.62 -19.57 35.75
C VAL A 324 -11.96 -20.16 36.10
N ASP A 325 -12.24 -20.22 37.39
CA ASP A 325 -13.50 -20.68 37.92
C ASP A 325 -14.66 -19.79 37.42
N PRO A 326 -15.72 -20.36 36.81
CA PRO A 326 -16.79 -19.59 36.20
C PRO A 326 -17.69 -18.86 37.20
N GLU A 327 -17.72 -19.28 38.47
CA GLU A 327 -18.58 -18.68 39.50
C GLU A 327 -17.85 -17.56 40.26
N THR A 328 -16.58 -17.81 40.61
CA THR A 328 -15.78 -16.94 41.47
C THR A 328 -14.83 -16.03 40.69
N GLY A 329 -14.52 -16.37 39.43
CA GLY A 329 -13.55 -15.67 38.60
C GLY A 329 -12.10 -15.82 39.08
N GLN A 330 -11.81 -16.77 39.96
CA GLN A 330 -10.47 -17.01 40.49
C GLN A 330 -9.67 -17.97 39.61
N PHE A 331 -8.37 -17.75 39.53
CA PHE A 331 -7.42 -18.67 38.90
C PHE A 331 -7.24 -19.95 39.74
N GLY A 332 -6.74 -21.02 39.13
CA GLY A 332 -6.43 -22.28 39.80
C GLY A 332 -7.57 -23.29 39.81
N ALA A 333 -8.54 -23.16 38.91
CA ALA A 333 -9.70 -24.04 38.85
C ALA A 333 -9.46 -25.37 38.10
N GLY A 334 -8.34 -25.49 37.39
CA GLY A 334 -8.00 -26.65 36.57
C GLY A 334 -7.19 -27.70 37.32
N ASP A 335 -6.62 -28.64 36.57
CA ASP A 335 -5.72 -29.67 37.09
C ASP A 335 -4.34 -29.06 37.35
N LEU A 336 -4.01 -28.79 38.61
CA LEU A 336 -2.79 -28.08 38.99
C LEU A 336 -1.49 -28.83 38.65
N ASN A 337 -1.56 -30.12 38.34
CA ASN A 337 -0.41 -30.89 37.84
C ASN A 337 -0.39 -30.96 36.31
N GLY A 338 -1.46 -30.54 35.65
CA GLY A 338 -1.63 -30.62 34.22
C GLY A 338 -0.89 -29.51 33.48
N ASP A 339 -0.22 -29.91 32.41
CA ASP A 339 0.49 -29.01 31.49
C ASP A 339 0.13 -29.34 30.05
N GLY A 340 0.31 -28.37 29.15
CA GLY A 340 0.13 -28.60 27.73
C GLY A 340 0.68 -27.49 26.85
N LEU A 341 0.70 -27.76 25.55
CA LEU A 341 1.12 -26.83 24.52
C LEU A 341 0.19 -26.92 23.33
N ALA A 342 -0.35 -25.78 22.92
CA ALA A 342 -1.12 -25.66 21.69
C ALA A 342 -0.35 -24.82 20.67
N ARG A 343 -0.05 -25.39 19.50
CA ARG A 343 0.46 -24.66 18.34
C ARG A 343 -0.66 -24.53 17.32
N ILE A 344 -1.04 -23.30 17.00
CA ILE A 344 -2.15 -22.97 16.11
C ILE A 344 -1.62 -22.30 14.84
N HIS A 345 -2.07 -22.79 13.69
CA HIS A 345 -1.77 -22.23 12.38
C HIS A 345 -3.06 -21.77 11.70
N VAL A 346 -3.28 -20.46 11.71
CA VAL A 346 -4.47 -19.84 11.12
C VAL A 346 -4.25 -19.67 9.62
N ARG A 347 -4.96 -20.45 8.80
CA ARG A 347 -4.86 -20.43 7.33
C ARG A 347 -6.02 -19.66 6.73
N ARG A 348 -5.85 -18.33 6.63
CA ARG A 348 -6.95 -17.41 6.23
C ARG A 348 -7.48 -17.68 4.82
N ALA A 349 -6.59 -17.98 3.88
CA ALA A 349 -6.97 -18.26 2.49
C ALA A 349 -7.78 -19.56 2.37
N ALA A 350 -7.38 -20.60 3.10
CA ALA A 350 -8.04 -21.91 3.13
C ALA A 350 -9.30 -21.92 4.02
N ARG A 351 -9.51 -20.89 4.85
CA ARG A 351 -10.55 -20.83 5.89
C ARG A 351 -10.40 -21.88 6.99
N GLU A 352 -9.16 -22.16 7.40
CA GLU A 352 -8.87 -23.21 8.38
C GLU A 352 -8.14 -22.70 9.62
N VAL A 353 -8.35 -23.38 10.74
CA VAL A 353 -7.49 -23.32 11.93
C VAL A 353 -6.90 -24.71 12.15
N CYS A 354 -5.64 -24.88 11.76
CA CYS A 354 -4.91 -26.12 11.99
C CYS A 354 -4.19 -26.07 13.33
N PHE A 355 -4.12 -27.21 14.03
CA PHE A 355 -3.55 -27.26 15.37
C PHE A 355 -2.69 -28.49 15.60
N LYS A 356 -1.72 -28.33 16.51
CA LYS A 356 -1.06 -29.43 17.23
C LYS A 356 -1.19 -29.13 18.70
N LEU A 357 -1.88 -30.01 19.42
CA LEU A 357 -2.12 -29.92 20.84
C LEU A 357 -1.41 -31.08 21.53
N ALA A 358 -0.64 -30.79 22.58
CA ALA A 358 -0.03 -31.80 23.43
C ALA A 358 -0.37 -31.50 24.89
N TRP A 359 -0.50 -32.56 25.71
CA TRP A 359 -0.79 -32.44 27.12
C TRP A 359 -0.09 -33.53 27.93
N SER A 360 0.12 -33.25 29.21
CA SER A 360 0.64 -34.19 30.20
C SER A 360 -0.06 -34.03 31.53
N ASP A 361 -0.05 -35.13 32.30
CA ASP A 361 -0.50 -35.19 33.69
C ASP A 361 -1.96 -34.74 33.89
N ILE A 362 -2.80 -34.97 32.88
CA ILE A 362 -4.27 -34.85 32.94
C ILE A 362 -4.94 -36.15 32.49
N THR A 363 -6.17 -36.39 32.95
CA THR A 363 -7.00 -37.49 32.44
C THR A 363 -7.37 -37.28 30.96
N ARG A 364 -7.93 -38.30 30.30
CA ARG A 364 -8.24 -38.27 28.86
C ARG A 364 -9.11 -37.06 28.52
N PRO A 365 -8.69 -36.17 27.59
CA PRO A 365 -9.53 -35.08 27.14
C PRO A 365 -10.81 -35.55 26.48
N ILE A 366 -11.92 -34.87 26.82
CA ILE A 366 -13.24 -35.08 26.22
C ILE A 366 -13.60 -33.96 25.24
N ALA A 367 -12.97 -32.79 25.38
CA ALA A 367 -13.12 -31.66 24.46
C ALA A 367 -11.87 -30.76 24.52
N ALA A 368 -11.61 -30.01 23.45
CA ALA A 368 -10.65 -28.92 23.45
C ALA A 368 -11.09 -27.84 22.47
N HIS A 369 -10.96 -26.58 22.85
CA HIS A 369 -11.54 -25.46 22.11
C HIS A 369 -10.61 -24.25 22.08
N ILE A 370 -10.85 -23.35 21.12
CA ILE A 370 -10.46 -21.94 21.21
C ILE A 370 -11.68 -21.14 21.68
N HIS A 371 -11.49 -20.27 22.65
CA HIS A 371 -12.51 -19.38 23.20
C HIS A 371 -12.18 -17.91 22.95
N ASP A 372 -13.20 -17.05 22.83
CA ASP A 372 -13.06 -15.58 22.77
C ASP A 372 -13.04 -14.98 24.18
N GLY A 373 -11.85 -14.85 24.75
CA GLY A 373 -11.64 -14.31 26.09
C GLY A 373 -10.18 -13.92 26.33
N ARG A 374 -9.99 -12.77 26.97
CA ARG A 374 -8.66 -12.31 27.41
C ARG A 374 -8.20 -13.09 28.64
N VAL A 375 -6.94 -12.89 29.03
CA VAL A 375 -6.37 -13.45 30.25
C VAL A 375 -7.30 -13.19 31.44
N GLY A 376 -7.65 -14.25 32.18
CA GLY A 376 -8.52 -14.17 33.36
C GLY A 376 -10.02 -14.05 33.08
N VAL A 377 -10.46 -14.05 31.82
CA VAL A 377 -11.88 -13.83 31.46
C VAL A 377 -12.42 -15.03 30.68
N ASN A 378 -13.46 -15.68 31.20
CA ASN A 378 -14.14 -16.77 30.49
C ASN A 378 -14.93 -16.26 29.28
N GLY A 379 -14.94 -17.04 28.21
CA GLY A 379 -15.50 -16.64 26.92
C GLY A 379 -16.22 -17.77 26.19
N PRO A 380 -17.04 -17.47 25.18
CA PRO A 380 -17.70 -18.49 24.37
C PRO A 380 -16.70 -19.27 23.52
N VAL A 381 -17.02 -20.53 23.21
CA VAL A 381 -16.28 -21.35 22.24
C VAL A 381 -16.43 -20.73 20.85
N VAL A 382 -15.32 -20.58 20.13
CA VAL A 382 -15.29 -20.06 18.75
C VAL A 382 -14.69 -21.02 17.75
N VAL A 383 -13.87 -21.98 18.19
CA VAL A 383 -13.35 -23.07 17.33
C VAL A 383 -13.34 -24.37 18.14
N ASP A 384 -13.92 -25.43 17.58
CA ASP A 384 -13.79 -26.78 18.12
C ASP A 384 -12.50 -27.44 17.60
N LEU A 385 -11.57 -27.74 18.50
CA LEU A 385 -10.30 -28.36 18.12
C LEU A 385 -10.43 -29.87 18.15
N LEU A 386 -10.80 -30.46 19.28
CA LEU A 386 -10.79 -31.92 19.41
C LEU A 386 -11.86 -32.58 18.53
N GLY A 387 -13.00 -31.95 18.30
CA GLY A 387 -14.00 -32.42 17.34
C GLY A 387 -13.55 -32.39 15.88
N ASN A 388 -12.49 -31.63 15.57
CA ASN A 388 -11.86 -31.54 14.24
C ASN A 388 -10.44 -32.18 14.23
N ALA A 389 -10.15 -33.09 15.17
CA ALA A 389 -8.87 -33.78 15.22
C ALA A 389 -8.84 -34.97 14.25
N ASP A 390 -7.81 -35.01 13.40
CA ASP A 390 -7.50 -36.17 12.55
C ASP A 390 -6.90 -37.31 13.38
N THR A 391 -6.11 -36.96 14.40
CA THR A 391 -5.47 -37.90 15.31
C THR A 391 -5.67 -37.47 16.75
N VAL A 392 -5.93 -38.44 17.62
CA VAL A 392 -5.99 -38.26 19.07
C VAL A 392 -5.33 -39.47 19.71
N GLU A 393 -4.20 -39.25 20.38
CA GLU A 393 -3.48 -40.27 21.13
C GLU A 393 -3.52 -39.91 22.62
N HIS A 394 -3.77 -40.90 23.47
CA HIS A 394 -3.68 -40.72 24.92
C HIS A 394 -3.18 -41.99 25.59
N GLN A 395 -2.13 -41.87 26.39
CA GLN A 395 -1.57 -42.96 27.18
C GLN A 395 -0.96 -42.41 28.47
N ASN A 396 -1.33 -43.00 29.61
CA ASN A 396 -0.77 -42.71 30.93
C ASN A 396 -0.70 -41.20 31.26
N GLY A 397 -1.83 -40.49 31.09
CA GLY A 397 -1.92 -39.07 31.42
C GLY A 397 -1.29 -38.12 30.38
N ARG A 398 -0.68 -38.66 29.32
CA ARG A 398 -0.05 -37.87 28.25
C ARG A 398 -0.76 -38.09 26.94
N GLY A 399 -0.75 -37.11 26.07
CA GLY A 399 -1.38 -37.26 24.77
C GLY A 399 -1.08 -36.14 23.80
N ARG A 400 -1.54 -36.35 22.57
CA ARG A 400 -1.46 -35.37 21.50
C ARG A 400 -2.72 -35.45 20.63
N ALA A 401 -3.08 -34.32 20.04
CA ALA A 401 -4.07 -34.25 18.99
C ALA A 401 -3.60 -33.32 17.87
N THR A 402 -3.89 -33.68 16.63
CA THR A 402 -3.63 -32.83 15.46
C THR A 402 -4.83 -32.84 14.54
N GLY A 403 -5.13 -31.70 13.93
CA GLY A 403 -6.18 -31.60 12.92
C GLY A 403 -6.36 -30.18 12.41
N CYS A 404 -7.39 -29.97 11.60
CA CYS A 404 -7.77 -28.66 11.09
C CYS A 404 -9.29 -28.47 11.20
N ALA A 405 -9.71 -27.40 11.88
CA ALA A 405 -11.08 -26.94 11.78
C ALA A 405 -11.25 -26.21 10.45
N GLU A 406 -12.16 -26.69 9.60
CA GLU A 406 -12.45 -26.13 8.29
C GLU A 406 -13.61 -25.12 8.33
N ASP A 407 -13.82 -24.41 7.22
CA ASP A 407 -14.92 -23.45 7.02
C ASP A 407 -15.04 -22.33 8.07
N VAL A 408 -13.97 -22.05 8.82
CA VAL A 408 -13.95 -21.04 9.86
C VAL A 408 -14.26 -19.66 9.26
N PRO A 409 -15.16 -18.85 9.87
CA PRO A 409 -15.50 -17.54 9.35
C PRO A 409 -14.28 -16.64 9.16
N ARG A 410 -14.15 -15.99 8.00
CA ARG A 410 -13.00 -15.13 7.68
C ARG A 410 -12.74 -14.04 8.72
N GLN A 411 -13.81 -13.47 9.28
CA GLN A 411 -13.72 -12.44 10.31
C GLN A 411 -13.16 -13.00 11.63
N LEU A 412 -13.51 -14.24 11.99
CA LEU A 412 -12.95 -14.92 13.16
C LEU A 412 -11.48 -15.26 12.96
N LEU A 413 -11.12 -15.85 11.81
CA LEU A 413 -9.72 -16.13 11.45
C LEU A 413 -8.86 -14.87 11.52
N MET A 414 -9.39 -13.77 10.99
CA MET A 414 -8.74 -12.48 11.08
C MET A 414 -8.63 -12.01 12.52
N SER A 415 -9.67 -12.12 13.35
CA SER A 415 -9.63 -11.72 14.76
C SER A 415 -8.56 -12.50 15.54
N ILE A 416 -8.54 -13.83 15.43
CA ILE A 416 -7.56 -14.71 16.09
C ILE A 416 -6.14 -14.37 15.63
N ALA A 417 -5.92 -14.22 14.32
CA ALA A 417 -4.60 -13.91 13.77
C ALA A 417 -4.08 -12.53 14.17
N MET A 418 -4.96 -11.58 14.47
CA MET A 418 -4.64 -10.18 14.74
C MET A 418 -4.53 -9.85 16.22
N HIS A 419 -5.38 -10.47 17.03
CA HIS A 419 -5.47 -10.25 18.47
C HIS A 419 -5.40 -11.58 19.21
N PRO A 420 -4.31 -12.37 19.05
CA PRO A 420 -4.26 -13.72 19.60
C PRO A 420 -4.50 -13.74 21.12
N ARG A 421 -3.99 -12.73 21.85
CA ARG A 421 -4.21 -12.59 23.31
C ARG A 421 -5.66 -12.29 23.73
N ALA A 422 -6.57 -12.04 22.79
CA ALA A 422 -8.00 -11.98 23.04
C ALA A 422 -8.67 -13.36 23.01
N PHE A 423 -7.91 -14.42 22.74
CA PHE A 423 -8.37 -15.79 22.68
C PHE A 423 -7.53 -16.68 23.58
N TYR A 424 -8.10 -17.82 23.97
CA TYR A 424 -7.38 -18.86 24.71
C TYR A 424 -7.75 -20.25 24.23
N VAL A 425 -6.82 -21.19 24.40
CA VAL A 425 -7.07 -22.62 24.24
C VAL A 425 -7.40 -23.19 25.61
N ASN A 426 -8.39 -24.08 25.67
CA ASN A 426 -8.81 -24.80 26.88
C ASN A 426 -9.03 -26.28 26.52
N VAL A 427 -8.59 -27.18 27.40
CA VAL A 427 -8.75 -28.63 27.28
C VAL A 427 -9.57 -29.13 28.46
N HIS A 428 -10.65 -29.86 28.19
CA HIS A 428 -11.59 -30.35 29.18
C HIS A 428 -11.44 -31.86 29.39
N THR A 429 -11.62 -32.33 30.62
CA THR A 429 -11.66 -33.75 30.97
C THR A 429 -12.94 -34.06 31.76
N GLU A 430 -13.25 -35.34 32.00
CA GLU A 430 -14.39 -35.70 32.86
C GLU A 430 -14.22 -35.16 34.30
N ALA A 431 -12.99 -35.12 34.81
CA ALA A 431 -12.68 -34.60 36.14
C ALA A 431 -12.76 -33.07 36.22
N PHE A 432 -12.46 -32.39 35.11
CA PHE A 432 -12.45 -30.92 35.01
C PHE A 432 -13.31 -30.45 33.83
N PRO A 433 -14.65 -30.49 33.96
CA PRO A 433 -15.54 -30.11 32.88
C PRO A 433 -15.48 -28.62 32.53
N GLY A 434 -15.12 -27.76 33.50
CA GLY A 434 -14.88 -26.33 33.26
C GLY A 434 -13.57 -26.02 32.51
N GLY A 435 -12.66 -26.99 32.45
CA GLY A 435 -11.33 -26.86 31.87
C GLY A 435 -10.27 -27.45 32.80
N ALA A 436 -9.47 -28.38 32.28
CA ALA A 436 -8.35 -28.98 32.98
C ALA A 436 -7.08 -28.13 32.85
N ILE A 437 -6.81 -27.61 31.65
CA ILE A 437 -5.64 -26.76 31.36
C ILE A 437 -6.01 -25.69 30.33
N ARG A 438 -5.49 -24.47 30.54
CA ARG A 438 -5.74 -23.30 29.67
C ARG A 438 -4.51 -22.45 29.44
N GLY A 439 -4.49 -21.74 28.32
CA GLY A 439 -3.52 -20.71 28.01
C GLY A 439 -3.99 -19.77 26.91
N ASN A 440 -3.65 -18.48 27.03
CA ASN A 440 -3.97 -17.48 26.01
C ASN A 440 -3.04 -17.61 24.80
N LEU A 441 -3.57 -17.35 23.60
CA LEU A 441 -2.77 -17.42 22.38
C LEU A 441 -1.82 -16.23 22.27
N GLU A 442 -0.61 -16.50 21.80
CA GLU A 442 0.43 -15.51 21.54
C GLU A 442 1.06 -15.74 20.16
N ARG A 443 1.72 -14.73 19.58
CA ARG A 443 2.46 -14.91 18.33
C ARG A 443 3.78 -15.63 18.62
N THR A 444 4.14 -16.59 17.79
CA THR A 444 5.49 -17.16 17.82
C THR A 444 6.50 -16.10 17.34
N GLU A 445 7.59 -15.86 18.07
CA GLU A 445 8.63 -14.87 17.70
C GLU A 445 9.34 -15.16 16.35
N LEU A 446 9.11 -16.35 15.78
CA LEU A 446 9.67 -16.81 14.51
C LEU A 446 8.61 -16.80 13.40
N GLY A 447 8.39 -15.64 12.76
CA GLY A 447 7.60 -15.56 11.53
C GLY A 447 6.74 -14.30 11.43
N GLY A 448 7.40 -13.14 11.36
CA GLY A 448 6.80 -11.87 10.95
C GLY A 448 7.10 -11.58 9.49
#